data_AF-A0A084GAA1-F1
#
_entry.id   AF-A0A084GAA1-F1
#
_cell.length_a   1.000
_cell.length_b   1.000
_cell.length_c   1.000
_cell.angle_alpha   90.00
_cell.angle_beta   90.00
_cell.angle_gamma   90.00
#
_symmetry.space_group_name_H-M   'P 1'
#
loop_
_entity.id
_entity.type
_entity.pdbx_description
1 polymer ?
#
loop_
_entity_poly.entity_id
_entity_poly.type
_entity_poly.pdbx_seq_one_letter_code
_entity_poly.pdbx_strand_id
1 'polypeptide(L)'
;MPKATTKRGGKVERVRRGKKDPNAPKRGLSAYMFFANEQRENVREENPGITFGQVGKLLGERWKALNEKQRAPYEAKAAADKKRYEDEKAAYNADAGDDDESS
;
A
#
# COMPACT_ATOMS: atom_id res chain seq x y z
N MET A 1 18.12 -34.12 -9.42
CA MET A 1 17.35 -33.58 -8.27
C MET A 1 16.84 -32.19 -8.64
N PRO A 2 15.55 -32.01 -8.97
CA PRO A 2 15.02 -30.69 -9.28
C PRO A 2 14.40 -30.04 -8.04
N LYS A 3 14.63 -28.73 -7.82
CA LYS A 3 13.67 -27.64 -7.49
C LYS A 3 14.44 -26.38 -7.06
N ALA A 4 14.87 -25.55 -8.01
CA ALA A 4 15.21 -24.16 -7.76
C ALA A 4 14.12 -23.27 -8.41
N THR A 5 13.55 -22.44 -7.56
CA THR A 5 12.26 -21.76 -7.69
C THR A 5 12.28 -20.56 -8.65
N THR A 6 11.38 -20.61 -9.62
CA THR A 6 10.53 -19.52 -10.16
C THR A 6 11.13 -18.12 -10.33
N LYS A 7 11.62 -17.89 -11.55
CA LYS A 7 11.45 -16.69 -12.40
C LYS A 7 10.12 -15.94 -12.13
N ARG A 8 10.16 -14.70 -11.63
CA ARG A 8 9.16 -13.65 -11.88
C ARG A 8 9.78 -12.23 -11.81
N GLY A 9 10.60 -11.91 -12.79
CA GLY A 9 10.83 -10.52 -13.21
C GLY A 9 9.68 -10.07 -14.09
N GLY A 10 8.54 -9.71 -13.48
CA GLY A 10 7.44 -9.08 -14.19
C GLY A 10 7.73 -7.60 -14.38
N LYS A 11 7.98 -7.16 -15.62
CA LYS A 11 7.80 -5.75 -15.99
C LYS A 11 6.35 -5.40 -15.67
N VAL A 12 6.12 -4.70 -14.57
CA VAL A 12 4.84 -4.04 -14.32
C VAL A 12 4.80 -2.89 -15.31
N GLU A 13 4.17 -3.12 -16.45
CA GLU A 13 3.74 -2.09 -17.37
C GLU A 13 3.03 -1.03 -16.53
N ARG A 14 3.60 0.17 -16.48
CA ARG A 14 3.01 1.30 -15.79
C ARG A 14 1.80 1.71 -16.61
N VAL A 15 0.67 1.03 -16.39
CA VAL A 15 -0.65 1.49 -16.78
C VAL A 15 -0.72 2.92 -16.28
N ARG A 16 -0.73 3.87 -17.23
CA ARG A 16 -0.86 5.28 -16.94
C ARG A 16 -2.18 5.42 -16.23
N ARG A 17 -2.13 5.55 -14.90
CA ARG A 17 -3.30 5.65 -14.05
C ARG A 17 -4.13 6.80 -14.59
N GLY A 18 -5.19 6.46 -15.33
CA GLY A 18 -6.20 7.40 -15.80
C GLY A 18 -6.63 8.26 -14.62
N LYS A 19 -6.95 9.52 -14.90
CA LYS A 19 -7.35 10.51 -13.88
C LYS A 19 -8.37 9.83 -12.96
N LYS A 20 -7.91 9.50 -11.76
CA LYS A 20 -8.73 8.78 -10.79
C LYS A 20 -9.90 9.70 -10.48
N ASP A 21 -11.13 9.23 -10.75
CA ASP A 21 -12.31 10.05 -10.58
C ASP A 21 -12.30 10.72 -9.20
N PRO A 22 -12.50 12.05 -9.13
CA PRO A 22 -12.39 12.81 -7.89
C PRO A 22 -13.39 12.37 -6.82
N ASN A 23 -14.44 11.63 -7.20
CA ASN A 23 -15.44 11.07 -6.31
C ASN A 23 -15.13 9.64 -5.82
N ALA A 24 -14.09 8.99 -6.34
CA ALA A 24 -13.73 7.66 -5.87
C ALA A 24 -13.26 7.74 -4.41
N PRO A 25 -13.79 6.89 -3.50
CA PRO A 25 -13.38 6.89 -2.11
C PRO A 25 -11.86 6.67 -2.03
N LYS A 26 -11.20 7.49 -1.23
CA LYS A 26 -9.75 7.44 -1.12
C LYS A 26 -9.38 6.13 -0.43
N ARG A 27 -8.59 5.30 -1.11
CA ARG A 27 -8.21 3.98 -0.62
C ARG A 27 -7.77 4.00 0.84
N GLY A 28 -8.33 3.09 1.62
CA GLY A 28 -7.94 2.88 3.01
C GLY A 28 -6.45 2.60 3.11
N LEU A 29 -5.81 3.17 4.12
CA LEU A 29 -4.39 2.99 4.38
C LEU A 29 -4.15 1.62 5.02
N SER A 30 -3.29 0.81 4.40
CA SER A 30 -2.82 -0.46 4.95
C SER A 30 -1.91 -0.22 6.17
N ALA A 31 -1.70 -1.24 7.00
CA ALA A 31 -0.80 -1.20 8.15
C ALA A 31 0.61 -0.78 7.73
N TYR A 32 1.05 -1.30 6.58
CA TYR A 32 2.29 -0.89 5.95
C TYR A 32 2.29 0.59 5.55
N MET A 33 1.16 1.16 5.10
CA MET A 33 1.11 2.59 4.75
C MET A 33 1.12 3.50 5.97
N PHE A 34 0.50 3.11 7.08
CA PHE A 34 0.63 3.85 8.34
C PHE A 34 2.09 3.86 8.80
N PHE A 35 2.70 2.68 8.88
CA PHE A 35 4.12 2.56 9.20
C PHE A 35 5.01 3.32 8.21
N ALA A 36 4.79 3.14 6.91
CA ALA A 36 5.58 3.76 5.87
C ALA A 36 5.42 5.28 5.85
N ASN A 37 4.26 5.87 6.17
CA ASN A 37 4.11 7.32 6.26
C ASN A 37 4.89 7.89 7.45
N GLU A 38 4.78 7.26 8.61
CA GLU A 38 5.45 7.70 9.85
C GLU A 38 6.97 7.52 9.75
N GLN A 39 7.41 6.38 9.23
CA GLN A 39 8.83 6.09 9.04
C GLN A 39 9.42 6.75 7.80
N ARG A 40 8.62 7.12 6.79
CA ARG A 40 9.09 7.89 5.62
C ARG A 40 9.69 9.21 6.05
N GLU A 41 9.05 9.92 6.96
CA GLU A 41 9.58 11.18 7.48
C GLU A 41 10.87 10.91 8.24
N ASN A 42 10.84 9.99 9.21
CA ASN A 42 12.04 9.59 9.95
C ASN A 42 13.21 9.22 9.03
N VAL A 43 12.99 8.34 8.04
CA VAL A 43 14.04 7.88 7.11
C VAL A 43 14.55 9.02 6.23
N ARG A 44 13.69 9.97 5.84
CA ARG A 44 14.07 11.16 5.06
C ARG A 44 14.83 12.19 5.90
N GLU A 45 14.49 12.30 7.18
CA GLU A 45 15.20 13.16 8.14
C GLU A 45 16.57 12.56 8.52
N GLU A 46 16.64 11.26 8.77
CA GLU A 46 17.89 10.53 9.01
C GLU A 46 18.80 10.52 7.77
N ASN A 47 18.20 10.51 6.57
CA ASN A 47 18.91 10.46 5.30
C ASN A 47 18.45 11.60 4.38
N PRO A 48 18.89 12.84 4.64
CA PRO A 48 18.55 13.96 3.76
C PRO A 48 19.14 13.70 2.36
N GLY A 49 18.26 13.59 1.35
CA GLY A 49 18.67 13.44 -0.05
C GLY A 49 18.48 12.06 -0.66
N ILE A 50 18.00 11.05 0.08
CA ILE A 50 17.64 9.76 -0.54
C ILE A 50 16.33 9.86 -1.32
N THR A 51 16.25 9.09 -2.41
CA THR A 51 15.09 9.09 -3.28
C THR A 51 13.92 8.33 -2.66
N PHE A 52 12.68 8.68 -3.03
CA PHE A 52 11.49 7.94 -2.58
C PHE A 52 11.57 6.43 -2.84
N GLY A 53 12.24 6.02 -3.94
CA GLY A 53 12.49 4.62 -4.25
C GLY A 53 13.38 3.91 -3.23
N GLN A 54 14.41 4.59 -2.72
CA GLN A 54 15.29 4.08 -1.66
C GLN A 54 14.55 4.03 -0.32
N VAL A 55 13.82 5.10 0.02
CA VAL A 55 12.96 5.14 1.23
C VAL A 55 12.01 3.95 1.24
N GLY A 56 11.32 3.68 0.13
CA GLY A 56 10.41 2.53 0.02
C GLY A 56 11.08 1.17 0.21
N LYS A 57 12.33 1.00 -0.26
CA LYS A 57 13.10 -0.23 0.00
C LYS A 57 13.45 -0.38 1.49
N LEU A 58 14.02 0.66 2.10
CA LEU A 58 14.35 0.69 3.53
C LEU A 58 13.12 0.43 4.41
N LEU A 59 11.99 1.07 4.09
CA LEU A 59 10.73 0.86 4.79
C LEU A 59 10.19 -0.56 4.64
N GLY A 60 10.29 -1.15 3.44
CA GLY A 60 9.89 -2.52 3.19
C GLY A 60 10.73 -3.52 3.99
N GLU A 61 12.04 -3.29 4.10
CA GLU A 61 12.94 -4.11 4.92
C GLU A 61 12.67 -3.91 6.41
N ARG A 62 12.53 -2.67 6.88
CA ARG A 62 12.16 -2.38 8.29
C ARG A 62 10.82 -3.04 8.64
N TRP A 63 9.82 -2.96 7.77
CA TRP A 63 8.51 -3.59 7.99
C TRP A 63 8.59 -5.11 8.09
N LYS A 64 9.39 -5.76 7.22
CA LYS A 64 9.62 -7.21 7.31
C LYS A 64 10.42 -7.59 8.56
N ALA A 65 11.30 -6.71 9.02
CA ALA A 65 12.06 -6.89 10.26
C ALA A 65 11.21 -6.62 11.51
N LEU A 66 10.10 -5.88 11.41
CA LEU A 66 9.19 -5.66 12.52
C LEU A 66 8.46 -6.95 12.91
N ASN A 67 8.41 -7.20 14.21
CA ASN A 67 7.62 -8.29 14.77
C ASN A 67 6.13 -8.03 14.66
N GLU A 68 5.33 -9.10 14.65
CA GLU A 68 3.86 -9.00 14.63
C GLU A 68 3.32 -8.16 15.80
N LYS A 69 4.00 -8.15 16.95
CA LYS A 69 3.64 -7.27 18.08
C LYS A 69 3.77 -5.78 17.76
N GLN A 70 4.77 -5.40 16.97
CA GLN A 70 4.97 -4.01 16.55
C GLN A 70 4.05 -3.66 15.40
N ARG A 71 3.73 -4.63 14.53
CA ARG A 71 2.77 -4.46 13.43
C ARG A 71 1.33 -4.45 13.91
N ALA A 72 0.99 -5.17 14.97
CA ALA A 72 -0.35 -5.28 15.54
C ALA A 72 -1.08 -3.94 15.76
N PRO A 73 -0.49 -2.91 16.39
CA PRO A 73 -1.17 -1.62 16.52
C PRO A 73 -1.40 -0.94 15.16
N TYR A 74 -0.48 -1.09 14.20
CA TYR A 74 -0.66 -0.57 12.84
C TYR A 74 -1.69 -1.38 12.05
N GLU A 75 -1.75 -2.70 12.24
CA GLU A 75 -2.74 -3.59 11.63
C GLU A 75 -4.14 -3.33 12.19
N ALA A 76 -4.28 -3.06 13.48
CA ALA A 76 -5.55 -2.65 14.08
C ALA A 76 -6.03 -1.31 13.51
N LYS A 77 -5.15 -0.30 13.45
CA LYS A 77 -5.45 1.01 12.82
C LYS A 77 -5.85 0.84 11.35
N ALA A 78 -5.10 0.03 10.62
CA ALA A 78 -5.38 -0.25 9.22
C ALA A 78 -6.64 -1.06 9.00
N ALA A 79 -6.98 -2.01 9.87
CA ALA A 79 -8.23 -2.76 9.78
C ALA A 79 -9.43 -1.83 9.98
N ALA A 80 -9.34 -0.88 10.92
CA ALA A 80 -10.36 0.13 11.11
C ALA A 80 -10.52 1.05 9.89
N ASP A 81 -9.41 1.57 9.34
CA ASP A 81 -9.44 2.44 8.16
C ASP A 81 -9.85 1.69 6.88
N LYS A 82 -9.41 0.43 6.74
CA LYS A 82 -9.83 -0.49 5.67
C LYS A 82 -11.32 -0.75 5.73
N LYS A 83 -11.89 -0.95 6.93
CA LYS A 83 -13.33 -1.14 7.10
C LYS A 83 -14.11 0.11 6.68
N ARG A 84 -13.65 1.32 7.07
CA ARG A 84 -14.24 2.58 6.58
C ARG A 84 -14.21 2.64 5.06
N TYR A 85 -13.05 2.38 4.47
CA TYR A 85 -12.91 2.40 3.02
C TYR A 85 -13.74 1.32 2.32
N GLU A 86 -13.85 0.11 2.87
CA GLU A 86 -14.68 -0.95 2.31
C GLU A 86 -16.16 -0.58 2.33
N ASP A 87 -16.62 0.10 3.38
CA ASP A 87 -17.99 0.62 3.49
C ASP A 87 -18.26 1.75 2.48
N GLU A 88 -17.36 2.76 2.43
CA GLU A 88 -17.43 3.86 1.45
C GLU A 88 -17.29 3.33 0.01
N LYS A 89 -16.44 2.34 -0.22
CA LYS A 89 -16.27 1.67 -1.51
C LYS A 89 -17.50 0.85 -1.87
N ALA A 90 -18.13 0.15 -0.93
CA ALA A 90 -19.34 -0.61 -1.20
C ALA A 90 -20.50 0.32 -1.60
N ALA A 91 -20.64 1.45 -0.90
CA ALA A 91 -21.60 2.50 -1.26
C ALA A 91 -21.28 3.11 -2.65
N TYR A 92 -20.01 3.40 -2.92
CA TYR A 92 -19.58 3.88 -4.24
C TYR A 92 -19.77 2.83 -5.34
N ASN A 93 -19.47 1.56 -5.11
CA ASN A 93 -19.59 0.48 -6.10
C ASN A 93 -21.05 0.10 -6.38
N ALA A 94 -21.97 0.36 -5.45
CA ALA A 94 -23.40 0.24 -5.68
C ALA A 94 -23.94 1.38 -6.56
N ASP A 95 -23.32 2.56 -6.50
CA ASP A 95 -23.61 3.74 -7.33
C ASP A 95 -22.87 3.70 -8.69
N ALA A 96 -21.65 3.14 -8.71
CA ALA A 96 -20.75 2.98 -9.85
C ALA A 96 -20.86 1.59 -10.51
N GLY A 97 -22.03 0.94 -10.42
CA GLY A 97 -22.29 -0.38 -11.00
C GLY A 97 -22.42 -0.41 -12.54
N ASP A 98 -22.05 0.67 -13.22
CA ASP A 98 -21.81 0.72 -14.66
C ASP A 98 -20.36 1.21 -14.81
N ASP A 99 -19.52 0.39 -15.42
CA ASP A 99 -18.08 0.57 -15.65
C ASP A 99 -17.09 0.17 -14.51
N ASP A 100 -16.05 -0.55 -14.90
CA ASP A 100 -14.89 -1.01 -14.09
C ASP A 100 -15.03 -2.37 -13.37
N GLU A 101 -15.26 -3.40 -14.20
CA GLU A 101 -14.24 -4.45 -14.35
C GLU A 101 -12.85 -3.87 -14.01
N SER A 102 -12.25 -4.30 -12.90
CA SER A 102 -10.84 -4.01 -12.62
C SER A 102 -10.16 -5.24 -12.02
N SER A 103 -10.19 -6.32 -12.80
CA SER A 103 -8.99 -6.69 -13.55
C SER A 103 -9.34 -7.31 -14.89
#